data_AF-A0A7Y5SXK9-F1
#
_entry.id   AF-A0A7Y5SXK9-F1
#
_cell.length_a   1.000
_cell.length_b   1.000
_cell.length_c   1.000
_cell.angle_alpha   90.00
_cell.angle_beta   90.00
_cell.angle_gamma   90.00
#
_symmetry.space_group_name_H-M   'P 1'
#
loop_
_entity.id
_entity.type
_entity.pdbx_description
1 polymer ?
#
loop_
_entity_poly.entity_id
_entity_poly.type
_entity_poly.pdbx_seq_one_letter_code
_entity_poly.pdbx_strand_id
1 'polypeptide(L)'
;MSTKRIDTTTKTTLDLAKILAKSGFHIPAIEIHTPDGRTWNIATVRGGRGRHADGHWGARPAARGGFRLFEFDYDREVHEEHDAVDGDTWTADELIDY
;
A
#
# COMPACT_ATOMS: atom_id res chain seq x y z
N MET A 1 -10.28 20.81 11.99
CA MET A 1 -9.60 19.50 11.93
C MET A 1 -9.02 19.19 13.30
N SER A 2 -9.47 18.13 13.95
CA SER A 2 -8.82 17.64 15.17
C SER A 2 -7.54 16.91 14.77
N THR A 3 -6.38 17.41 15.21
CA THR A 3 -5.12 16.68 15.04
C THR A 3 -5.18 15.44 15.93
N LYS A 4 -5.52 14.28 15.36
CA LYS A 4 -5.42 13.03 16.09
C LYS A 4 -3.96 12.86 16.54
N ARG A 5 -3.75 12.70 17.84
CA ARG A 5 -2.43 12.42 18.39
C ARG A 5 -2.00 11.05 17.88
N ILE A 6 -0.85 10.99 17.20
CA ILE A 6 -0.27 9.71 16.77
C ILE A 6 0.15 8.90 18.01
N ASP A 7 -0.12 7.61 18.00
CA ASP A 7 0.36 6.72 19.05
C ASP A 7 1.91 6.65 19.03
N THR A 8 2.52 6.51 20.21
CA THR A 8 3.98 6.52 20.36
C THR A 8 4.63 5.34 19.64
N THR A 9 3.97 4.17 19.62
CA THR A 9 4.47 2.97 18.94
C THR A 9 4.42 3.18 17.42
N THR A 10 3.31 3.70 16.89
CA THR A 10 3.20 4.06 15.47
C THR A 10 4.31 5.02 15.03
N LYS A 11 4.56 6.07 15.82
CA LYS A 11 5.64 7.03 15.52
C LYS A 11 7.00 6.35 15.45
N THR A 12 7.33 5.54 16.46
CA THR A 12 8.61 4.84 16.54
C THR A 12 8.83 3.90 15.34
N THR A 13 7.79 3.15 14.95
CA THR A 13 7.84 2.25 13.79
C THR A 13 8.08 3.00 12.49
N LEU A 14 7.40 4.15 12.28
CA LEU A 14 7.63 4.97 11.09
C LEU A 14 9.04 5.57 11.06
N ASP A 15 9.58 5.96 12.20
CA ASP A 15 10.94 6.50 12.28
C ASP A 15 11.99 5.41 11.99
N LEU A 16 11.76 4.17 12.46
CA LEU A 16 12.60 3.02 12.10
C LEU A 16 12.58 2.75 10.58
N ALA A 17 11.41 2.74 9.95
CA ALA A 17 11.30 2.57 8.50
C ALA A 17 12.10 3.64 7.73
N LYS A 18 12.04 4.90 8.16
CA LYS A 18 12.85 5.98 7.55
C LYS A 18 14.35 5.74 7.72
N ILE A 19 14.79 5.23 8.88
CA ILE A 19 16.19 4.90 9.12
C ILE A 19 16.65 3.76 8.20
N LEU A 20 15.85 2.70 8.07
CA LEU A 20 16.15 1.58 7.16
C LEU A 20 16.27 2.06 5.71
N ALA A 21 15.35 2.90 5.25
CA ALA A 21 15.42 3.50 3.91
C ALA A 21 16.70 4.33 3.71
N LYS A 22 17.09 5.15 4.70
CA LYS A 22 18.35 5.92 4.66
C LYS A 22 19.59 5.02 4.63
N SER A 23 19.51 3.84 5.22
CA SER A 23 20.57 2.83 5.20
C SER A 23 20.58 1.99 3.90
N GLY A 24 19.73 2.30 2.92
CA GLY A 24 19.71 1.65 1.61
C GLY A 24 18.80 0.42 1.52
N PHE A 25 18.02 0.10 2.56
CA PHE A 25 17.03 -0.96 2.47
C PHE A 25 15.84 -0.51 1.60
N HIS A 26 15.47 -1.34 0.63
CA HIS A 26 14.26 -1.12 -0.15
C HIS A 26 13.03 -1.52 0.67
N ILE A 27 12.06 -0.61 0.78
CA ILE A 27 10.78 -0.84 1.48
C ILE A 27 9.70 -0.93 0.39
N PRO A 28 9.35 -2.14 -0.09
CA PRO A 28 8.45 -2.30 -1.22
C PRO A 28 6.97 -2.18 -0.84
N ALA A 29 6.62 -2.33 0.43
CA ALA A 29 5.25 -2.32 0.92
C ALA A 29 5.17 -1.94 2.41
N ILE A 30 3.96 -1.63 2.88
CA ILE A 30 3.61 -1.57 4.29
C ILE A 30 2.43 -2.51 4.57
N GLU A 31 2.42 -3.11 5.75
CA GLU A 31 1.30 -3.91 6.26
C GLU A 31 0.73 -3.25 7.53
N ILE A 32 -0.58 -3.08 7.56
CA ILE A 32 -1.31 -2.36 8.60
C ILE A 32 -2.31 -3.32 9.23
N HIS A 33 -2.05 -3.70 10.48
CA HIS A 33 -2.93 -4.59 11.23
C HIS A 33 -4.00 -3.76 11.93
N THR A 34 -5.27 -4.07 11.68
CA THR A 34 -6.41 -3.37 12.28
C THR A 34 -6.98 -4.18 13.46
N PRO A 35 -7.60 -3.51 14.46
CA PRO A 35 -8.12 -4.20 15.65
C PRO A 35 -9.22 -5.24 15.39
N ASP A 36 -9.87 -5.18 14.23
CA ASP A 36 -10.89 -6.13 13.79
C ASP A 36 -10.32 -7.42 13.19
N GLY A 37 -9.00 -7.62 13.27
CA GLY A 37 -8.31 -8.83 12.81
C GLY A 37 -7.83 -8.77 11.36
N ARG A 38 -8.23 -7.74 10.60
CA ARG A 38 -7.80 -7.56 9.21
C ARG A 38 -6.40 -6.98 9.11
N THR A 39 -5.75 -7.24 7.99
CA THR A 39 -4.44 -6.68 7.63
C THR A 39 -4.53 -6.07 6.24
N TRP A 40 -4.11 -4.82 6.10
CA TRP A 40 -4.05 -4.12 4.84
C TRP A 40 -2.62 -4.04 4.35
N ASN A 41 -2.35 -4.49 3.12
CA ASN A 41 -1.05 -4.34 2.48
C ASN A 41 -1.11 -3.29 1.36
N ILE A 42 -0.21 -2.32 1.42
CA ILE A 42 -0.04 -1.30 0.40
C ILE A 42 1.32 -1.51 -0.24
N ALA A 43 1.34 -2.06 -1.45
CA ALA A 43 2.56 -2.39 -2.18
C ALA A 43 2.87 -1.36 -3.26
N THR A 44 4.13 -0.91 -3.32
CA THR A 44 4.60 0.04 -4.33
C THR A 44 4.68 -0.59 -5.72
N VAL A 45 4.24 0.14 -6.73
CA VAL A 45 4.39 -0.20 -8.15
C VAL A 45 5.31 0.83 -8.78
N ARG A 46 6.45 0.38 -9.29
CA ARG A 46 7.38 1.24 -10.04
C ARG A 46 6.78 1.62 -11.39
N GLY A 47 7.04 2.85 -11.83
CA GLY A 47 6.71 3.29 -13.19
C GLY A 47 7.24 2.35 -14.27
N GLY A 48 6.47 2.20 -15.34
CA GLY A 48 6.68 1.19 -16.38
C GLY A 48 6.04 -0.18 -16.07
N ARG A 49 5.32 -0.32 -14.96
CA ARG A 49 4.44 -1.46 -14.67
C ARG A 49 3.04 -0.99 -14.32
N GLY A 50 2.03 -1.80 -14.66
CA GLY A 50 0.62 -1.48 -14.44
C GLY A 50 -0.29 -2.67 -14.71
N ARG A 51 -1.57 -2.52 -14.37
CA ARG A 51 -2.63 -3.47 -14.71
C ARG A 51 -3.14 -3.22 -16.12
N HIS A 52 -3.24 -4.27 -16.92
CA HIS A 52 -3.75 -4.21 -18.28
C HIS A 52 -5.29 -4.35 -18.30
N ALA A 53 -5.90 -4.04 -19.44
CA ALA A 53 -7.36 -4.01 -19.59
C ALA A 53 -8.03 -5.39 -19.39
N ASP A 54 -7.28 -6.46 -19.59
CA ASP A 54 -7.68 -7.86 -19.33
C ASP A 54 -7.38 -8.32 -17.88
N GLY A 55 -6.94 -7.40 -17.03
CA GLY A 55 -6.67 -7.63 -15.61
C GLY A 55 -5.27 -8.14 -15.27
N HIS A 56 -4.43 -8.49 -16.26
CA HIS A 56 -3.08 -8.99 -15.96
C HIS A 56 -2.14 -7.87 -15.51
N TRP A 57 -1.19 -8.22 -14.64
CA TRP A 57 -0.12 -7.31 -14.19
C TRP A 57 1.15 -7.51 -15.02
N GLY A 58 1.76 -6.41 -15.49
CA GLY A 58 2.89 -6.52 -16.39
C GLY A 58 3.67 -5.25 -16.62
N ALA A 59 4.64 -5.33 -17.52
CA ALA A 59 5.33 -4.16 -18.03
C ALA A 59 4.38 -3.36 -18.93
N ARG A 60 4.18 -2.09 -18.59
CA ARG A 60 3.29 -1.19 -19.30
C ARG A 60 4.00 0.14 -19.59
N PRO A 61 4.35 0.41 -20.86
CA PRO A 61 4.97 1.68 -21.24
C PRO A 61 4.10 2.87 -20.80
N ALA A 62 4.75 3.94 -20.35
CA ALA A 62 4.12 5.16 -19.84
C ALA A 62 3.26 5.01 -18.56
N ALA A 63 3.16 3.82 -17.95
CA ALA A 63 2.54 3.67 -16.64
C ALA A 63 3.37 4.46 -15.60
N ARG A 64 2.70 5.32 -14.82
CA ARG A 64 3.35 6.18 -13.83
C ARG A 64 3.81 5.41 -12.59
N GLY A 65 3.23 4.23 -12.37
CA GLY A 65 3.34 3.53 -11.09
C GLY A 65 2.41 4.14 -10.06
N GLY A 66 2.50 3.65 -8.83
CA GLY A 66 1.56 3.98 -7.76
C GLY A 66 1.59 2.89 -6.71
N PHE A 67 0.42 2.42 -6.31
CA PHE A 67 0.28 1.38 -5.31
C PHE A 67 -0.75 0.31 -5.71
N ARG A 68 -0.61 -0.86 -5.10
CA ARG A 68 -1.64 -1.91 -5.05
C ARG A 68 -2.11 -2.03 -3.61
N LEU A 69 -3.41 -2.25 -3.43
CA LEU A 69 -4.04 -2.39 -2.13
C LEU A 69 -4.56 -3.81 -1.98
N PHE A 70 -4.21 -4.47 -0.88
CA PHE A 70 -4.70 -5.80 -0.55
C PHE A 70 -5.31 -5.82 0.84
N GLU A 71 -6.35 -6.63 0.99
CA GLU A 71 -6.95 -6.98 2.27
C GLU A 71 -6.65 -8.46 2.56
N PHE A 72 -6.15 -8.71 3.77
CA PHE A 72 -5.90 -10.02 4.30
C PHE A 72 -6.72 -10.21 5.58
N ASP A 73 -7.53 -11.27 5.62
CA ASP A 73 -8.18 -11.76 6.83
C ASP A 73 -7.70 -13.19 7.04
N TYR A 74 -6.69 -13.37 7.89
CA TYR A 74 -6.07 -14.67 8.11
C TYR A 74 -6.99 -15.66 8.84
N ASP A 75 -7.93 -15.16 9.65
CA ASP A 75 -8.89 -16.01 10.37
C ASP A 75 -9.94 -16.57 9.40
N ARG A 76 -10.27 -15.82 8.35
CA ARG A 76 -11.22 -16.22 7.31
C ARG A 76 -10.56 -16.68 6.01
N GLU A 77 -9.23 -16.76 5.99
CA GLU A 77 -8.42 -17.08 4.82
C GLU A 77 -8.76 -16.21 3.58
N VAL A 78 -9.11 -14.94 3.79
CA VAL A 78 -9.40 -13.99 2.71
C VAL A 78 -8.10 -13.30 2.28
N HIS A 79 -7.86 -13.28 0.97
CA HIS A 79 -6.78 -12.55 0.33
C HIS A 79 -7.33 -11.86 -0.91
N GLU A 80 -7.65 -10.57 -0.79
CA GLU A 80 -8.31 -9.80 -1.85
C GLU A 80 -7.43 -8.62 -2.29
N GLU A 81 -7.32 -8.43 -3.61
CA GLU A 81 -6.75 -7.21 -4.19
C GLU A 81 -7.89 -6.25 -4.52
N HIS A 82 -7.77 -5.00 -4.06
CA HIS A 82 -8.75 -3.95 -4.30
C HIS A 82 -8.39 -3.16 -5.57
N ASP A 83 -9.38 -2.98 -6.44
CA ASP A 83 -9.23 -2.22 -7.68
C ASP A 83 -9.11 -0.71 -7.39
N ALA A 84 -8.14 -0.05 -8.02
CA ALA A 84 -7.97 1.39 -7.92
C ALA A 84 -9.21 2.13 -8.47
N VAL A 85 -9.55 3.26 -7.84
CA VAL A 85 -10.72 4.08 -8.23
C VAL A 85 -10.56 4.56 -9.67
N ASP A 86 -9.46 5.24 -9.98
CA ASP A 86 -9.15 5.72 -11.31
C ASP A 86 -7.83 5.14 -11.84
N GLY A 87 -7.93 4.18 -12.75
CA GLY A 87 -6.80 3.69 -13.54
C GLY A 87 -6.27 2.33 -13.10
N ASP A 88 -4.96 2.13 -13.23
CA ASP A 88 -4.31 0.83 -13.09
C ASP A 88 -3.50 0.64 -11.81
N THR A 89 -3.32 1.69 -11.02
CA THR A 89 -2.70 1.68 -9.69
C THR A 89 -3.32 2.77 -8.83
N TRP A 90 -3.37 2.54 -7.52
CA TRP A 90 -3.77 3.56 -6.56
C TRP A 90 -2.73 4.68 -6.48
N THR A 91 -3.18 5.92 -6.34
CA THR A 91 -2.37 7.06 -5.91
C THR A 91 -2.34 7.15 -4.38
N ALA A 92 -1.43 7.96 -3.83
CA ALA A 92 -1.35 8.14 -2.38
C ALA A 92 -2.60 8.83 -1.82
N ASP A 93 -3.16 9.80 -2.56
CA ASP A 93 -4.33 10.56 -2.12
C ASP A 93 -5.59 9.68 -2.11
N GLU A 94 -5.78 8.84 -3.15
CA GLU A 94 -6.89 7.88 -3.19
C GLU A 94 -6.85 6.88 -2.02
N LEU A 95 -5.66 6.42 -1.62
CA LEU A 95 -5.50 5.50 -0.49
C LEU A 95 -5.84 6.14 0.86
N ILE A 96 -5.66 7.45 1.00
CA ILE A 96 -5.97 8.16 2.25
C ILE A 96 -7.48 8.34 2.41
N ASP A 97 -8.21 8.40 1.30
CA ASP A 97 -9.65 8.64 1.26
C ASP A 97 -10.50 7.35 1.19
N TYR A 98 -9.88 6.19 0.93
CA TYR A 98 -10.50 4.87 0.89
C TYR A 98 -10.87 4.36 2.30
#